data_AF-A0A660M5N5-F1
#
_entry.id   AF-A0A660M5N5-F1
#
_cell.length_a   1.000
_cell.length_b   1.000
_cell.length_c   1.000
_cell.angle_alpha   90.00
_cell.angle_beta   90.00
_cell.angle_gamma   90.00
#
_symmetry.space_group_name_H-M   'P 1'
#
loop_
_entity.id
_entity.type
_entity.pdbx_description
1 polymer ?
#
loop_
_entity_poly.entity_id
_entity_poly.type
_entity_poly.pdbx_seq_one_letter_code
_entity_poly.pdbx_strand_id
1 'polypeptide(L)'
;MASKESAMSGRLDITRRVACGAVYAVIAAVAGAVFTSTISHAYGPERATFTRQNAAPYVTLNAITDSDPYGYEPRFVRVRDVSDNAPFSADSVKITSGHTYEVFLYYHNNAKSSLNLTAENTYARVNIPAEIRKGEKAHVIGYVGASNANPKEVWDEVEIIGEDDVTIRTIGDSGKIVGSKDNPINGMAIDIGKLLSKEGHPLGYYALDGKLPGCSEYSGHLLMRFTAVRADFDLKNRVSEAGKNNWQKSINVKHGDTVDIALSYRNTGSVIQQNVSFHDILPKGLSIVPGSVEWYSGHTNGKWKKIDTEDHLTTAPGLNVGDYAPQGNAYVQFKATVDVASCGSHVLENKLKIYTENGTRGDTATIRVENAACHGETNSKVVVAVAGGGALIVVMGVVWFVVRRKSHKPRATGRRKK
;
A
#
# COMPACT_ATOMS: atom_id res chain seq x y z
N MET A 1 -37.00 73.11 72.55
CA MET A 1 -36.55 72.25 73.67
C MET A 1 -36.37 70.85 73.09
N ALA A 2 -35.16 70.30 73.04
CA ALA A 2 -34.40 69.74 74.17
C ALA A 2 -35.12 68.51 74.77
N SER A 3 -34.52 67.33 74.93
CA SER A 3 -33.10 66.94 74.73
C SER A 3 -32.90 65.43 75.00
N LYS A 4 -31.78 64.85 74.51
CA LYS A 4 -30.94 63.82 75.21
C LYS A 4 -31.59 62.45 75.55
N GLU A 5 -30.90 61.38 75.95
CA GLU A 5 -29.55 60.80 75.70
C GLU A 5 -29.56 59.36 76.25
N SER A 6 -28.70 58.46 75.72
CA SER A 6 -28.24 57.21 76.38
C SER A 6 -29.30 56.09 76.64
N ALA A 7 -28.95 54.81 76.89
CA ALA A 7 -27.64 54.16 77.06
C ALA A 7 -27.62 52.69 76.53
N MET A 8 -26.44 52.06 76.58
CA MET A 8 -26.08 50.73 76.04
C MET A 8 -26.52 49.51 76.88
N SER A 9 -26.64 48.32 76.26
CA SER A 9 -26.11 47.05 76.82
C SER A 9 -26.13 45.87 75.81
N GLY A 10 -24.99 45.14 75.68
CA GLY A 10 -24.80 43.73 75.25
C GLY A 10 -25.43 43.20 73.93
N ARG A 11 -24.84 42.24 73.17
CA ARG A 11 -23.56 41.50 73.26
C ARG A 11 -23.26 40.92 71.85
N LEU A 12 -22.02 40.44 71.61
CA LEU A 12 -21.50 39.93 70.33
C LEU A 12 -22.39 38.91 69.59
N ASP A 13 -22.41 38.97 68.25
CA ASP A 13 -21.92 37.83 67.43
C ASP A 13 -21.54 38.22 65.97
N ILE A 14 -21.01 37.24 65.21
CA ILE A 14 -20.03 37.41 64.11
C ILE A 14 -20.46 36.55 62.89
N THR A 15 -20.33 36.88 61.58
CA THR A 15 -19.36 37.72 60.82
C THR A 15 -19.96 38.39 59.55
N ARG A 16 -19.25 39.42 59.02
CA ARG A 16 -18.86 39.71 57.59
C ARG A 16 -19.34 38.74 56.45
N ARG A 17 -19.62 39.16 55.20
CA ARG A 17 -19.35 40.42 54.45
C ARG A 17 -20.45 40.70 53.40
N VAL A 18 -20.73 41.98 53.13
CA VAL A 18 -21.10 42.49 51.79
C VAL A 18 -20.36 43.81 51.59
N ALA A 19 -19.72 44.01 50.43
CA ALA A 19 -19.17 45.29 50.01
C ALA A 19 -19.40 45.44 48.50
N CYS A 20 -19.98 46.56 48.09
CA CYS A 20 -20.37 46.87 46.71
C CYS A 20 -19.88 48.29 46.37
N GLY A 21 -19.59 48.53 45.09
CA GLY A 21 -19.11 49.81 44.56
C GLY A 21 -17.57 49.89 44.43
N ALA A 22 -17.02 50.62 43.46
CA ALA A 22 -17.66 51.28 42.31
C ALA A 22 -16.60 51.58 41.22
N VAL A 23 -17.06 51.71 39.96
CA VAL A 23 -16.50 52.49 38.82
C VAL A 23 -14.97 52.65 38.74
N TYR A 24 -14.34 52.19 37.65
CA TYR A 24 -13.44 53.03 36.83
C TYR A 24 -13.09 52.42 35.45
N ALA A 25 -12.87 53.34 34.50
CA ALA A 25 -12.08 53.22 33.26
C ALA A 25 -12.40 52.11 32.24
N VAL A 26 -12.94 52.54 31.10
CA VAL A 26 -12.71 51.88 29.81
C VAL A 26 -11.21 51.98 29.49
N ILE A 27 -10.50 50.86 29.59
CA ILE A 27 -9.21 50.67 28.89
C ILE A 27 -9.46 49.60 27.83
N ALA A 28 -9.57 50.05 26.58
CA ALA A 28 -9.53 49.17 25.42
C ALA A 28 -8.09 48.67 25.24
N ALA A 29 -7.68 47.71 26.08
CA ALA A 29 -6.46 46.96 25.87
C ALA A 29 -6.67 46.08 24.63
N VAL A 30 -6.22 46.59 23.48
CA VAL A 30 -6.02 45.77 22.28
C VAL A 30 -4.95 44.74 22.63
N ALA A 31 -5.38 43.57 23.08
CA ALA A 31 -4.49 42.45 23.37
C ALA A 31 -3.74 42.13 22.07
N GLY A 32 -2.42 42.28 22.10
CA GLY A 32 -1.61 42.27 20.88
C GLY A 32 -1.68 40.91 20.19
N ALA A 33 -2.32 40.88 19.01
CA ALA A 33 -2.17 39.77 18.09
C ALA A 33 -0.70 39.70 17.67
N VAL A 34 -0.02 38.61 18.03
CA VAL A 34 1.39 38.41 17.71
C VAL A 34 1.47 37.82 16.30
N PHE A 35 1.71 38.66 15.30
CA PHE A 35 1.93 38.23 13.92
C PHE A 35 3.39 37.77 13.74
N THR A 36 3.65 36.48 13.93
CA THR A 36 4.91 35.84 13.50
C THR A 36 4.75 35.32 12.07
N SER A 37 5.17 36.10 11.07
CA SER A 37 5.16 35.65 9.67
C SER A 37 6.47 34.94 9.28
N THR A 38 6.41 34.16 8.21
CA THR A 38 7.50 33.37 7.58
C THR A 38 7.91 32.06 8.25
N ILE A 39 6.96 31.13 8.37
CA ILE A 39 7.23 29.72 8.04
C ILE A 39 6.43 29.38 6.78
N SER A 40 6.91 28.44 5.96
CA SER A 40 6.05 27.76 4.98
C SER A 40 5.11 26.84 5.76
N HIS A 41 4.04 27.41 6.32
CA HIS A 41 3.22 26.73 7.32
C HIS A 41 2.46 25.55 6.71
N ALA A 42 2.62 24.37 7.32
CA ALA A 42 1.79 23.18 7.13
C ALA A 42 0.36 23.35 7.69
N TYR A 43 -0.09 24.59 7.93
CA TYR A 43 -1.43 24.92 8.41
C TYR A 43 -1.87 26.28 7.87
N GLY A 44 -3.17 26.52 7.88
CA GLY A 44 -3.73 27.80 7.47
C GLY A 44 -5.21 27.98 7.82
N PRO A 45 -5.84 29.02 7.27
CA PRO A 45 -5.17 30.18 6.68
C PRO A 45 -4.39 30.95 7.75
N GLU A 46 -3.57 31.93 7.32
CA GLU A 46 -2.96 32.90 8.23
C GLU A 46 -4.07 33.60 9.04
N ARG A 47 -3.91 33.64 10.36
CA ARG A 47 -4.89 34.16 11.31
C ARG A 47 -4.20 34.68 12.57
N ALA A 48 -4.88 35.54 13.32
CA ALA A 48 -4.42 35.90 14.66
C ALA A 48 -4.38 34.66 15.56
N THR A 49 -3.27 34.48 16.27
CA THR A 49 -3.09 33.47 17.31
C THR A 49 -3.12 34.12 18.70
N PHE A 50 -3.39 33.30 19.70
CA PHE A 50 -3.70 33.71 21.07
C PHE A 50 -2.91 32.86 22.08
N THR A 51 -2.93 33.24 23.35
CA THR A 51 -2.39 32.40 24.44
C THR A 51 -3.50 32.02 25.42
N ARG A 52 -3.28 31.03 26.29
CA ARG A 52 -4.23 30.64 27.34
C ARG A 52 -4.63 31.82 28.24
N GLN A 53 -3.70 32.73 28.53
CA GLN A 53 -3.96 33.90 29.37
C GLN A 53 -4.71 35.01 28.59
N ASN A 54 -4.54 35.06 27.26
CA ASN A 54 -5.11 36.07 26.37
C ASN A 54 -5.95 35.41 25.26
N ALA A 55 -6.97 34.64 25.65
CA ALA A 55 -7.89 33.97 24.73
C ALA A 55 -8.70 34.95 23.86
N ALA A 56 -9.22 34.45 22.73
CA ALA A 56 -9.78 35.28 21.67
C ALA A 56 -11.08 36.01 22.09
N PRO A 57 -11.29 37.28 21.68
CA PRO A 57 -12.52 38.01 21.96
C PRO A 57 -13.69 37.66 21.00
N TYR A 58 -13.53 36.63 20.17
CA TYR A 58 -14.51 36.16 19.18
C TYR A 58 -14.34 34.63 18.97
N VAL A 59 -15.28 34.00 18.28
CA VAL A 59 -15.19 32.58 17.89
C VAL A 59 -14.05 32.39 16.89
N THR A 60 -13.03 31.64 17.28
CA THR A 60 -11.94 31.20 16.42
C THR A 60 -11.52 29.79 16.81
N LEU A 61 -10.90 29.07 15.88
CA LEU A 61 -10.62 27.65 16.02
C LEU A 61 -9.10 27.40 16.03
N ASN A 62 -8.67 26.56 16.96
CA ASN A 62 -7.30 26.02 17.05
C ASN A 62 -6.21 27.08 16.89
N ALA A 63 -6.31 28.15 17.68
CA ALA A 63 -5.52 29.37 17.57
C ALA A 63 -4.67 29.67 18.82
N ILE A 64 -4.74 28.84 19.89
CA ILE A 64 -3.89 29.01 21.08
C ILE A 64 -2.51 28.39 20.85
N THR A 65 -1.44 29.15 21.15
CA THR A 65 -0.05 28.72 20.92
C THR A 65 0.57 27.93 22.08
N ASP A 66 0.01 28.04 23.29
CA ASP A 66 0.58 27.51 24.55
C ASP A 66 -0.40 26.62 25.32
N SER A 67 -1.28 25.91 24.62
CA SER A 67 -2.34 25.06 25.18
C SER A 67 -1.77 23.87 25.96
N ASP A 68 -2.58 23.27 26.83
CA ASP A 68 -2.14 22.32 27.84
C ASP A 68 -3.23 21.27 28.11
N PRO A 69 -2.94 19.96 27.94
CA PRO A 69 -1.65 19.36 27.59
C PRO A 69 -1.30 19.40 26.09
N TYR A 70 -2.08 20.09 25.25
CA TYR A 70 -1.96 19.93 23.79
C TYR A 70 -0.70 20.52 23.15
N GLY A 71 -0.24 21.67 23.66
CA GLY A 71 0.80 22.51 23.06
C GLY A 71 0.25 23.50 22.02
N TYR A 72 0.88 23.51 20.85
CA TYR A 72 0.62 24.49 19.79
C TYR A 72 -0.58 24.10 18.92
N GLU A 73 -1.75 24.67 19.17
CA GLU A 73 -3.00 24.27 18.50
C GLU A 73 -3.08 24.50 16.99
N PRO A 74 -2.40 25.47 16.36
CA PRO A 74 -2.43 25.57 14.90
C PRO A 74 -1.86 24.34 14.18
N ARG A 75 -1.06 23.50 14.86
CA ARG A 75 -0.62 22.17 14.41
C ARG A 75 -1.50 21.08 15.05
N PHE A 76 -2.77 21.02 14.64
CA PHE A 76 -3.80 20.19 15.25
C PHE A 76 -3.95 18.75 14.70
N VAL A 77 -3.32 18.44 13.57
CA VAL A 77 -3.36 17.13 12.91
C VAL A 77 -2.06 16.38 13.16
N ARG A 78 -2.18 15.09 13.47
CA ARG A 78 -1.03 14.20 13.67
C ARG A 78 -1.34 12.83 13.09
N VAL A 79 -0.34 12.12 12.60
CA VAL A 79 -0.47 10.74 12.11
C VAL A 79 0.52 9.85 12.85
N ARG A 80 0.13 8.60 13.13
CA ARG A 80 1.05 7.55 13.61
C ARG A 80 0.89 6.27 12.81
N ASP A 81 1.97 5.51 12.72
CA ASP A 81 1.93 4.10 12.35
C ASP A 81 1.52 3.28 13.59
N VAL A 82 0.38 2.59 13.51
CA VAL A 82 -0.14 1.74 14.59
C VAL A 82 0.50 0.35 14.54
N SER A 83 0.89 -0.13 13.36
CA SER A 83 1.55 -1.44 13.19
C SER A 83 2.91 -1.46 13.90
N ASP A 84 3.67 -0.37 13.79
CA ASP A 84 4.98 -0.21 14.44
C ASP A 84 4.89 0.39 15.87
N ASN A 85 3.68 0.63 16.38
CA ASN A 85 3.43 1.32 17.66
C ASN A 85 4.17 2.67 17.77
N ALA A 86 4.23 3.42 16.66
CA ALA A 86 4.93 4.68 16.58
C ALA A 86 4.19 5.79 17.37
N PRO A 87 4.91 6.81 17.88
CA PRO A 87 4.28 8.02 18.40
C PRO A 87 3.60 8.82 17.29
N PHE A 88 2.67 9.70 17.67
CA PHE A 88 2.07 10.67 16.76
C PHE A 88 3.11 11.70 16.28
N SER A 89 3.25 11.80 14.96
CA SER A 89 4.04 12.81 14.26
C SER A 89 3.12 13.87 13.67
N ALA A 90 3.45 15.15 13.83
CA ALA A 90 2.80 16.24 13.11
C ALA A 90 3.48 16.50 11.75
N ASP A 91 4.76 16.15 11.59
CA ASP A 91 5.59 16.68 10.51
C ASP A 91 5.61 15.75 9.30
N SER A 92 6.08 14.51 9.48
CA SER A 92 6.05 13.49 8.43
C SER A 92 5.87 12.07 8.96
N VAL A 93 5.28 11.20 8.14
CA VAL A 93 5.12 9.75 8.38
C VAL A 93 5.42 8.97 7.10
N LYS A 94 6.16 7.85 7.23
CA LYS A 94 6.38 6.91 6.12
C LYS A 94 5.19 5.96 6.00
N ILE A 95 4.76 5.69 4.77
CA ILE A 95 3.63 4.83 4.45
C ILE A 95 4.12 3.56 3.78
N THR A 96 4.03 2.46 4.51
CA THR A 96 4.52 1.13 4.12
C THR A 96 3.34 0.22 3.77
N SER A 97 3.49 -0.64 2.75
CA SER A 97 2.43 -1.59 2.39
C SER A 97 2.10 -2.56 3.54
N GLY A 98 0.81 -2.71 3.84
CA GLY A 98 0.27 -3.58 4.89
C GLY A 98 0.20 -2.93 6.28
N HIS A 99 0.72 -1.71 6.44
CA HIS A 99 0.67 -1.00 7.71
C HIS A 99 -0.67 -0.27 7.88
N THR A 100 -1.09 -0.12 9.14
CA THR A 100 -2.29 0.64 9.52
C THR A 100 -1.88 1.89 10.29
N TYR A 101 -2.43 3.01 9.86
CA TYR A 101 -2.16 4.35 10.36
C TYR A 101 -3.37 4.90 11.10
N GLU A 102 -3.13 5.76 12.08
CA GLU A 102 -4.16 6.49 12.81
C GLU A 102 -3.93 7.99 12.67
N VAL A 103 -4.95 8.70 12.20
CA VAL A 103 -5.02 10.15 12.15
C VAL A 103 -5.65 10.64 13.44
N PHE A 104 -5.01 11.63 14.05
CA PHE A 104 -5.50 12.42 15.16
C PHE A 104 -5.78 13.84 14.64
N LEU A 105 -6.91 14.43 15.02
CA LEU A 105 -7.27 15.81 14.70
C LEU A 105 -7.92 16.46 15.92
N TYR A 106 -7.27 17.48 16.49
CA TYR A 106 -7.75 18.24 17.64
C TYR A 106 -8.71 19.37 17.23
N TYR A 107 -9.65 19.73 18.09
CA TYR A 107 -10.57 20.86 17.89
C TYR A 107 -10.79 21.64 19.19
N HIS A 108 -10.80 22.97 19.09
CA HIS A 108 -11.04 23.87 20.22
C HIS A 108 -11.58 25.22 19.72
N ASN A 109 -12.73 25.66 20.26
CA ASN A 109 -13.18 27.04 20.13
C ASN A 109 -12.46 27.90 21.18
N ASN A 110 -11.55 28.77 20.73
CA ASN A 110 -10.70 29.57 21.61
C ASN A 110 -11.33 30.90 22.05
N ALA A 111 -12.63 31.08 21.85
CA ALA A 111 -13.34 32.21 22.42
C ALA A 111 -13.18 32.22 23.95
N LYS A 112 -12.83 33.39 24.50
CA LYS A 112 -12.62 33.60 25.93
C LYS A 112 -13.87 33.22 26.73
N SER A 113 -13.73 32.35 27.72
CA SER A 113 -14.82 31.81 28.55
C SER A 113 -15.77 32.88 29.10
N SER A 114 -15.24 34.04 29.53
CA SER A 114 -16.02 35.17 30.05
C SER A 114 -17.04 35.77 29.06
N LEU A 115 -16.97 35.42 27.78
CA LEU A 115 -17.88 35.88 26.73
C LEU A 115 -19.00 34.87 26.43
N ASN A 116 -18.92 33.63 26.93
CA ASN A 116 -19.90 32.56 26.71
C ASN A 116 -20.27 32.35 25.22
N LEU A 117 -19.29 32.44 24.31
CA LEU A 117 -19.53 32.29 22.87
C LEU A 117 -19.48 30.81 22.44
N THR A 118 -20.47 30.40 21.65
CA THR A 118 -20.55 29.09 21.02
C THR A 118 -20.18 29.19 19.54
N ALA A 119 -19.36 28.27 19.06
CA ALA A 119 -19.15 28.05 17.63
C ALA A 119 -20.34 27.24 17.08
N GLU A 120 -20.98 27.77 16.05
CA GLU A 120 -22.25 27.26 15.50
C GLU A 120 -22.03 26.56 14.16
N ASN A 121 -22.71 25.43 13.94
CA ASN A 121 -22.49 24.54 12.80
C ASN A 121 -21.00 24.13 12.68
N THR A 122 -20.39 23.79 13.82
CA THR A 122 -19.00 23.36 13.92
C THR A 122 -18.83 21.96 13.34
N TYR A 123 -17.79 21.75 12.54
CA TYR A 123 -17.50 20.48 11.88
C TYR A 123 -16.00 20.19 11.81
N ALA A 124 -15.65 18.94 11.55
CA ALA A 124 -14.32 18.52 11.10
C ALA A 124 -14.37 17.79 9.75
N ARG A 125 -13.30 17.90 8.97
CA ARG A 125 -13.06 17.12 7.75
C ARG A 125 -11.65 16.56 7.74
N VAL A 126 -11.42 15.45 7.06
CA VAL A 126 -10.09 14.92 6.76
C VAL A 126 -10.03 14.61 5.27
N ASN A 127 -8.96 15.05 4.60
CA ASN A 127 -8.61 14.65 3.25
C ASN A 127 -7.39 13.73 3.30
N ILE A 128 -7.47 12.59 2.62
CA ILE A 128 -6.41 11.58 2.53
C ILE A 128 -6.29 11.19 1.05
N PRO A 129 -5.09 11.15 0.45
CA PRO A 129 -4.93 10.70 -0.93
C PRO A 129 -5.38 9.25 -1.09
N ALA A 130 -6.02 8.93 -2.20
CA ALA A 130 -6.48 7.58 -2.48
C ALA A 130 -5.33 6.61 -2.83
N GLU A 131 -4.22 7.13 -3.35
CA GLU A 131 -3.02 6.40 -3.78
C GLU A 131 -1.77 7.24 -3.49
N ILE A 132 -0.64 6.57 -3.26
CA ILE A 132 0.68 7.17 -3.07
C ILE A 132 1.70 6.26 -3.76
N ARG A 133 2.57 6.81 -4.61
CA ARG A 133 3.66 6.06 -5.24
C ARG A 133 4.91 5.97 -4.36
N LYS A 134 5.79 5.02 -4.66
CA LYS A 134 7.09 4.92 -4.02
C LYS A 134 7.91 6.20 -4.21
N GLY A 135 8.30 6.83 -3.11
CA GLY A 135 9.03 8.10 -3.06
C GLY A 135 8.17 9.36 -3.24
N GLU A 136 6.86 9.23 -3.45
CA GLU A 136 5.94 10.36 -3.54
C GLU A 136 5.66 10.94 -2.16
N LYS A 137 5.64 12.28 -2.09
CA LYS A 137 5.16 13.06 -0.94
C LYS A 137 3.72 13.48 -1.21
N ALA A 138 2.84 13.15 -0.27
CA ALA A 138 1.46 13.60 -0.25
C ALA A 138 1.11 14.09 1.17
N HIS A 139 -0.14 14.47 1.43
CA HIS A 139 -0.53 15.10 2.70
C HIS A 139 -1.84 14.51 3.24
N VAL A 140 -1.89 14.21 4.54
CA VAL A 140 -3.15 14.10 5.28
C VAL A 140 -3.51 15.49 5.76
N ILE A 141 -4.65 16.03 5.32
CA ILE A 141 -5.08 17.40 5.66
C ILE A 141 -6.34 17.32 6.52
N GLY A 142 -6.28 17.82 7.74
CA GLY A 142 -7.44 17.98 8.60
C GLY A 142 -7.97 19.41 8.56
N TYR A 143 -9.29 19.55 8.68
CA TYR A 143 -9.99 20.83 8.69
C TYR A 143 -10.90 20.90 9.93
N VAL A 144 -11.00 22.07 10.54
CA VAL A 144 -12.02 22.40 11.56
C VAL A 144 -12.67 23.72 11.15
N GLY A 145 -14.00 23.77 11.10
CA GLY A 145 -14.72 24.98 10.71
C GLY A 145 -15.99 25.20 11.50
N ALA A 146 -16.50 26.43 11.48
CA ALA A 146 -17.80 26.81 12.05
C ALA A 146 -18.36 28.05 11.34
N SER A 147 -19.68 28.14 11.25
CA SER A 147 -20.38 29.16 10.45
C SER A 147 -20.15 30.61 10.92
N ASN A 148 -19.90 30.80 12.23
CA ASN A 148 -19.64 32.08 12.89
C ASN A 148 -18.18 32.28 13.34
N ALA A 149 -17.26 31.38 12.96
CA ALA A 149 -15.84 31.52 13.27
C ALA A 149 -15.13 32.53 12.35
N ASN A 150 -14.04 33.11 12.86
CA ASN A 150 -13.12 33.94 12.08
C ASN A 150 -11.67 33.43 12.22
N PRO A 151 -11.08 32.78 11.19
CA PRO A 151 -11.69 32.41 9.91
C PRO A 151 -12.78 31.32 10.07
N LYS A 152 -13.61 31.13 9.04
CA LYS A 152 -14.69 30.13 9.05
C LYS A 152 -14.21 28.68 9.03
N GLU A 153 -12.99 28.45 8.54
CA GLU A 153 -12.33 27.15 8.52
C GLU A 153 -10.82 27.37 8.76
N VAL A 154 -10.21 26.45 9.49
CA VAL A 154 -8.77 26.29 9.64
C VAL A 154 -8.38 24.89 9.17
N TRP A 155 -7.18 24.75 8.64
CA TRP A 155 -6.62 23.48 8.17
C TRP A 155 -5.20 23.29 8.71
N ASP A 156 -4.77 22.03 8.85
CA ASP A 156 -3.40 21.62 9.18
C ASP A 156 -3.10 20.28 8.49
N GLU A 157 -1.85 20.04 8.15
CA GLU A 157 -1.43 18.89 7.34
C GLU A 157 -0.19 18.17 7.89
N VAL A 158 -0.14 16.87 7.60
CA VAL A 158 1.00 15.99 7.91
C VAL A 158 1.51 15.42 6.59
N GLU A 159 2.80 15.57 6.31
CA GLU A 159 3.41 14.97 5.12
C GLU A 159 3.40 13.43 5.27
N ILE A 160 3.04 12.74 4.21
CA ILE A 160 3.11 11.28 4.13
C ILE A 160 3.92 10.86 2.91
N ILE A 161 4.83 9.90 3.10
CA ILE A 161 5.82 9.50 2.09
C ILE A 161 5.65 8.01 1.77
N GLY A 162 5.37 7.66 0.52
CA GLY A 162 5.24 6.25 0.11
C GLY A 162 6.59 5.51 0.11
N GLU A 163 6.72 4.44 0.89
CA GLU A 163 7.85 3.49 0.76
C GLU A 163 7.60 2.45 -0.34
N ASP A 164 6.34 2.29 -0.75
CA ASP A 164 5.84 1.40 -1.80
C ASP A 164 4.83 2.14 -2.68
N ASP A 165 4.48 1.58 -3.84
CA ASP A 165 3.24 1.95 -4.54
C ASP A 165 2.05 1.36 -3.76
N VAL A 166 1.22 2.23 -3.18
CA VAL A 166 0.11 1.84 -2.30
C VAL A 166 -1.18 2.56 -2.66
N THR A 167 -2.29 1.86 -2.47
CA THR A 167 -3.63 2.44 -2.40
C THR A 167 -4.02 2.60 -0.94
N ILE A 168 -4.71 3.67 -0.58
CA ILE A 168 -5.21 3.90 0.77
C ILE A 168 -6.62 3.35 0.92
N ARG A 169 -6.90 2.71 2.07
CA ARG A 169 -8.21 2.17 2.45
C ARG A 169 -8.56 2.60 3.87
N THR A 170 -9.56 3.45 4.01
CA THR A 170 -10.04 3.94 5.31
C THR A 170 -10.87 2.86 6.02
N ILE A 171 -10.65 2.68 7.32
CA ILE A 171 -11.36 1.69 8.14
C ILE A 171 -12.64 2.35 8.67
N GLY A 172 -13.80 2.01 8.07
CA GLY A 172 -15.04 2.79 8.23
C GLY A 172 -15.60 2.87 9.65
N ASP A 173 -15.36 1.85 10.48
CA ASP A 173 -15.79 1.76 11.89
C ASP A 173 -14.71 2.22 12.90
N SER A 174 -13.55 2.67 12.43
CA SER A 174 -12.46 3.15 13.29
C SER A 174 -12.65 4.56 13.86
N GLY A 175 -13.64 5.29 13.36
CA GLY A 175 -13.90 6.68 13.74
C GLY A 175 -14.34 6.81 15.19
N LYS A 176 -13.65 7.64 15.98
CA LYS A 176 -13.95 7.85 17.40
C LYS A 176 -13.70 9.30 17.82
N ILE A 177 -14.61 9.90 18.57
CA ILE A 177 -14.38 11.19 19.23
C ILE A 177 -13.93 10.99 20.68
N VAL A 178 -13.03 11.85 21.16
CA VAL A 178 -12.46 11.80 22.50
C VAL A 178 -12.48 13.20 23.09
N GLY A 179 -13.19 13.35 24.22
CA GLY A 179 -13.29 14.59 24.98
C GLY A 179 -12.79 14.40 26.41
N SER A 180 -13.07 15.39 27.26
CA SER A 180 -12.91 15.28 28.71
C SER A 180 -13.60 14.01 29.26
N LYS A 181 -13.08 13.44 30.35
CA LYS A 181 -13.51 12.14 30.91
C LYS A 181 -15.03 12.00 31.03
N ASP A 182 -15.68 13.02 31.58
CA ASP A 182 -17.11 13.05 31.90
C ASP A 182 -17.96 13.77 30.83
N ASN A 183 -17.38 14.05 29.65
CA ASN A 183 -18.08 14.60 28.49
C ASN A 183 -19.03 13.53 27.89
N PRO A 184 -20.34 13.82 27.68
CA PRO A 184 -21.30 12.88 27.09
C PRO A 184 -20.91 12.30 25.73
N ILE A 185 -20.16 13.04 24.90
CA ILE A 185 -19.71 12.55 23.58
C ILE A 185 -18.46 11.67 23.66
N ASN A 186 -17.80 11.59 24.82
CA ASN A 186 -16.49 10.94 24.94
C ASN A 186 -16.56 9.45 24.59
N GLY A 187 -15.86 9.08 23.53
CA GLY A 187 -15.76 7.71 23.04
C GLY A 187 -16.84 7.28 22.07
N MET A 188 -17.77 8.17 21.68
CA MET A 188 -18.74 7.87 20.63
C MET A 188 -18.06 7.65 19.27
N ALA A 189 -18.69 6.81 18.44
CA ALA A 189 -18.25 6.56 17.08
C ALA A 189 -18.47 7.78 16.17
N ILE A 190 -17.55 7.98 15.23
CA ILE A 190 -17.63 9.01 14.18
C ILE A 190 -17.94 8.33 12.85
N ASP A 191 -18.88 8.92 12.11
CA ASP A 191 -19.15 8.59 10.71
C ASP A 191 -17.97 9.07 9.84
N ILE A 192 -17.11 8.13 9.46
CA ILE A 192 -15.95 8.35 8.57
C ILE A 192 -16.38 8.82 7.18
N GLY A 193 -17.54 8.41 6.70
CA GLY A 193 -18.08 8.86 5.40
C GLY A 193 -18.31 10.36 5.39
N LYS A 194 -18.90 10.90 6.47
CA LYS A 194 -19.03 12.36 6.68
C LYS A 194 -17.70 13.05 6.92
N LEU A 195 -16.79 12.44 7.68
CA LEU A 195 -15.47 13.02 7.95
C LEU A 195 -14.65 13.22 6.66
N LEU A 196 -14.82 12.35 5.67
CA LEU A 196 -14.20 12.43 4.35
C LEU A 196 -15.03 13.22 3.32
N SER A 197 -16.22 13.72 3.68
CA SER A 197 -17.11 14.44 2.76
C SER A 197 -16.81 15.96 2.73
N LYS A 198 -17.54 16.69 1.87
CA LYS A 198 -17.42 18.16 1.80
C LYS A 198 -18.13 18.87 2.95
N GLU A 199 -19.14 18.23 3.50
CA GLU A 199 -20.00 18.72 4.59
C GLU A 199 -19.32 18.54 5.95
N GLY A 200 -18.54 17.45 6.10
CA GLY A 200 -17.82 17.14 7.33
C GLY A 200 -18.68 16.45 8.39
N HIS A 201 -18.00 15.98 9.44
CA HIS A 201 -18.64 15.43 10.61
C HIS A 201 -18.93 16.55 11.63
N PRO A 202 -20.17 16.70 12.13
CA PRO A 202 -20.50 17.74 13.10
C PRO A 202 -19.78 17.51 14.42
N LEU A 203 -19.21 18.58 14.98
CA LEU A 203 -18.57 18.60 16.29
C LEU A 203 -19.51 19.22 17.32
N GLY A 204 -19.28 18.95 18.59
CA GLY A 204 -19.94 19.63 19.69
C GLY A 204 -19.53 19.07 21.04
N TYR A 205 -20.09 19.62 22.12
CA TYR A 205 -19.76 19.17 23.47
C TYR A 205 -20.83 18.27 24.12
N TYR A 206 -22.10 18.68 24.10
CA TYR A 206 -23.17 17.87 24.70
C TYR A 206 -23.71 16.81 23.75
N ALA A 207 -23.58 17.06 22.44
CA ALA A 207 -23.93 16.17 21.34
C ALA A 207 -23.08 16.54 20.11
N LEU A 208 -23.13 15.71 19.06
CA LEU A 208 -22.50 16.01 17.76
C LEU A 208 -23.47 16.82 16.89
N ASP A 209 -23.87 18.00 17.38
CA ASP A 209 -24.96 18.83 16.83
C ASP A 209 -24.48 20.15 16.19
N GLY A 210 -23.17 20.35 16.10
CA GLY A 210 -22.55 21.58 15.59
C GLY A 210 -22.27 22.64 16.65
N LYS A 211 -22.62 22.44 17.94
CA LYS A 211 -22.45 23.45 18.99
C LYS A 211 -21.23 23.18 19.87
N LEU A 212 -20.19 23.99 19.67
CA LEU A 212 -18.94 23.91 20.43
C LEU A 212 -18.74 25.18 21.30
N PRO A 213 -19.03 25.13 22.61
CA PRO A 213 -18.76 26.25 23.52
C PRO A 213 -17.26 26.58 23.56
N GLY A 214 -16.92 27.84 23.86
CA GLY A 214 -15.53 28.29 23.98
C GLY A 214 -14.90 27.94 25.33
N CYS A 215 -13.58 27.72 25.33
CA CYS A 215 -12.70 27.30 26.45
C CYS A 215 -12.32 25.81 26.46
N SER A 216 -11.19 25.51 27.12
CA SER A 216 -10.41 24.27 26.99
C SER A 216 -11.15 23.01 27.42
N GLU A 217 -12.03 23.10 28.41
CA GLU A 217 -12.83 21.99 28.92
C GLU A 217 -13.79 21.41 27.88
N TYR A 218 -14.17 22.21 26.88
CA TYR A 218 -15.02 21.84 25.76
C TYR A 218 -14.26 21.31 24.54
N SER A 219 -12.92 21.40 24.55
CA SER A 219 -12.07 20.87 23.47
C SER A 219 -12.04 19.34 23.44
N GLY A 220 -11.56 18.80 22.32
CA GLY A 220 -11.41 17.36 22.15
C GLY A 220 -10.62 17.03 20.89
N HIS A 221 -10.59 15.75 20.55
CA HIS A 221 -10.02 15.29 19.29
C HIS A 221 -10.82 14.15 18.69
N LEU A 222 -10.63 13.93 17.40
CA LEU A 222 -11.08 12.73 16.71
C LEU A 222 -9.90 11.82 16.34
N LEU A 223 -10.19 10.53 16.26
CA LEU A 223 -9.32 9.49 15.76
C LEU A 223 -10.01 8.80 14.57
N MET A 224 -9.25 8.50 13.53
CA MET A 224 -9.67 7.60 12.44
C MET A 224 -8.48 6.79 11.93
N ARG A 225 -8.72 5.65 11.30
CA ARG A 225 -7.67 4.78 10.76
C ARG A 225 -7.78 4.52 9.27
N PHE A 226 -6.63 4.30 8.66
CA PHE A 226 -6.52 3.80 7.29
C PHE A 226 -5.39 2.78 7.17
N THR A 227 -5.51 1.86 6.23
CA THR A 227 -4.46 0.90 5.89
C THR A 227 -3.91 1.25 4.51
N ALA A 228 -2.59 1.22 4.37
CA ALA A 228 -1.93 1.31 3.07
C ALA A 228 -1.83 -0.10 2.48
N VAL A 229 -2.42 -0.32 1.30
CA VAL A 229 -2.54 -1.64 0.69
C VAL A 229 -1.84 -1.70 -0.68
N ARG A 230 -1.20 -2.82 -0.97
CA ARG A 230 -0.57 -3.12 -2.27
C ARG A 230 -1.03 -4.49 -2.72
N ALA A 231 -1.60 -4.57 -3.92
CA ALA A 231 -1.83 -5.84 -4.58
C ALA A 231 -0.61 -6.18 -5.44
N ASP A 232 0.04 -7.30 -5.15
CA ASP A 232 1.26 -7.72 -5.85
C ASP A 232 1.43 -9.25 -5.78
N PHE A 233 2.13 -9.82 -6.77
CA PHE A 233 2.43 -11.25 -6.78
C PHE A 233 3.64 -11.62 -7.63
N ASP A 234 4.37 -12.62 -7.14
CA ASP A 234 5.42 -13.32 -7.88
C ASP A 234 4.84 -14.52 -8.62
N LEU A 235 5.41 -14.82 -9.78
CA LEU A 235 5.18 -16.05 -10.52
C LEU A 235 6.51 -16.63 -11.03
N LYS A 236 6.55 -17.96 -11.25
CA LYS A 236 7.69 -18.64 -11.89
C LYS A 236 7.19 -19.75 -12.80
N ASN A 237 7.69 -19.78 -14.02
CA ASN A 237 7.62 -20.90 -14.97
C ASN A 237 9.01 -21.57 -15.04
N ARG A 238 9.08 -22.87 -14.78
CA ARG A 238 10.31 -23.66 -14.75
C ARG A 238 10.10 -25.01 -15.45
N VAL A 239 11.18 -25.52 -16.02
CA VAL A 239 11.21 -26.79 -16.75
C VAL A 239 12.34 -27.68 -16.22
N SER A 240 12.14 -29.00 -16.26
CA SER A 240 13.13 -30.03 -15.93
C SER A 240 13.04 -31.16 -16.94
N GLU A 241 14.14 -31.88 -17.16
CA GLU A 241 14.08 -33.26 -17.68
C GLU A 241 13.16 -34.09 -16.77
N ALA A 242 12.36 -35.00 -17.35
CA ALA A 242 11.37 -35.77 -16.61
C ALA A 242 11.98 -36.58 -15.45
N GLY A 243 11.38 -36.43 -14.26
CA GLY A 243 11.78 -37.09 -13.02
C GLY A 243 13.08 -36.58 -12.39
N LYS A 244 13.77 -35.59 -12.99
CA LYS A 244 15.05 -35.07 -12.46
C LYS A 244 14.87 -33.99 -11.39
N ASN A 245 13.73 -33.31 -11.34
CA ASN A 245 13.44 -32.18 -10.44
C ASN A 245 14.50 -31.04 -10.50
N ASN A 246 15.19 -30.89 -11.64
CA ASN A 246 16.24 -29.89 -11.84
C ASN A 246 15.67 -28.64 -12.50
N TRP A 247 14.91 -27.87 -11.71
CA TRP A 247 14.04 -26.78 -12.16
C TRP A 247 14.79 -25.55 -12.71
N GLN A 248 14.87 -25.48 -14.04
CA GLN A 248 15.62 -24.45 -14.77
C GLN A 248 14.70 -23.53 -15.56
N LYS A 249 15.25 -22.40 -16.02
CA LYS A 249 14.58 -21.51 -16.98
C LYS A 249 14.64 -22.03 -18.41
N SER A 250 15.64 -22.84 -18.71
CA SER A 250 15.79 -23.50 -20.00
C SER A 250 16.54 -24.81 -19.86
N ILE A 251 16.17 -25.78 -20.68
CA ILE A 251 16.78 -27.11 -20.79
C ILE A 251 17.02 -27.44 -22.27
N ASN A 252 17.91 -28.39 -22.53
CA ASN A 252 18.10 -29.00 -23.85
C ASN A 252 17.62 -30.45 -23.79
N VAL A 253 16.76 -30.85 -24.73
CA VAL A 253 16.16 -32.19 -24.83
C VAL A 253 16.15 -32.64 -26.29
N LYS A 254 15.70 -33.86 -26.55
CA LYS A 254 15.53 -34.43 -27.89
C LYS A 254 14.05 -34.48 -28.28
N HIS A 255 13.80 -34.57 -29.58
CA HIS A 255 12.49 -34.99 -30.07
C HIS A 255 12.10 -36.36 -29.49
N GLY A 256 10.86 -36.49 -29.01
CA GLY A 256 10.33 -37.68 -28.35
C GLY A 256 10.51 -37.69 -26.82
N ASP A 257 11.31 -36.79 -26.25
CA ASP A 257 11.49 -36.71 -24.80
C ASP A 257 10.21 -36.23 -24.09
N THR A 258 10.12 -36.53 -22.80
CA THR A 258 9.14 -35.94 -21.86
C THR A 258 9.86 -34.97 -20.93
N VAL A 259 9.22 -33.84 -20.63
CA VAL A 259 9.70 -32.82 -19.69
C VAL A 259 8.70 -32.66 -18.54
N ASP A 260 9.21 -32.25 -17.38
CA ASP A 260 8.39 -31.80 -16.26
C ASP A 260 8.33 -30.26 -16.27
N ILE A 261 7.13 -29.71 -16.09
CA ILE A 261 6.89 -28.27 -16.02
C ILE A 261 6.38 -27.94 -14.61
N ALA A 262 6.97 -26.92 -13.98
CA ALA A 262 6.57 -26.41 -12.68
C ALA A 262 6.24 -24.92 -12.76
N LEU A 263 5.01 -24.61 -12.40
CA LEU A 263 4.44 -23.29 -12.33
C LEU A 263 4.26 -22.94 -10.86
N SER A 264 4.62 -21.73 -10.45
CA SER A 264 4.38 -21.25 -9.07
C SER A 264 3.80 -19.85 -9.06
N TYR A 265 2.98 -19.58 -8.06
CA TYR A 265 2.43 -18.28 -7.70
C TYR A 265 2.70 -18.01 -6.21
N ARG A 266 2.97 -16.76 -5.85
CA ARG A 266 3.00 -16.28 -4.46
C ARG A 266 2.44 -14.87 -4.38
N ASN A 267 1.47 -14.65 -3.50
CA ASN A 267 1.02 -13.31 -3.13
C ASN A 267 2.13 -12.60 -2.36
N THR A 268 2.66 -11.51 -2.94
CA THR A 268 3.71 -10.66 -2.34
C THR A 268 3.15 -9.32 -1.85
N GLY A 269 1.87 -9.05 -2.12
CA GLY A 269 1.15 -7.88 -1.62
C GLY A 269 0.64 -8.04 -0.19
N SER A 270 -0.10 -7.02 0.26
CA SER A 270 -0.70 -6.91 1.60
C SER A 270 -2.21 -7.15 1.63
N VAL A 271 -2.83 -7.50 0.50
CA VAL A 271 -4.25 -7.85 0.39
C VAL A 271 -4.45 -9.31 0.03
N ILE A 272 -5.65 -9.85 0.25
CA ILE A 272 -6.06 -11.13 -0.33
C ILE A 272 -6.14 -10.96 -1.85
N GLN A 273 -5.46 -11.83 -2.59
CA GLN A 273 -5.59 -11.95 -4.04
C GLN A 273 -6.70 -12.94 -4.33
N GLN A 274 -7.81 -12.48 -4.90
CA GLN A 274 -8.97 -13.31 -5.19
C GLN A 274 -8.87 -13.97 -6.57
N ASN A 275 -9.51 -15.13 -6.71
CA ASN A 275 -9.71 -15.85 -7.96
C ASN A 275 -8.42 -16.13 -8.77
N VAL A 276 -7.33 -16.45 -8.09
CA VAL A 276 -6.02 -16.68 -8.72
C VAL A 276 -6.11 -17.87 -9.70
N SER A 277 -5.79 -17.62 -10.96
CA SER A 277 -5.95 -18.62 -12.04
C SER A 277 -4.67 -18.80 -12.85
N PHE A 278 -4.26 -20.06 -13.03
CA PHE A 278 -3.08 -20.47 -13.81
C PHE A 278 -3.48 -20.82 -15.24
N HIS A 279 -2.98 -20.07 -16.22
CA HIS A 279 -3.19 -20.35 -17.64
C HIS A 279 -1.84 -20.60 -18.30
N ASP A 280 -1.61 -21.84 -18.75
CA ASP A 280 -0.37 -22.25 -19.40
C ASP A 280 -0.58 -22.38 -20.91
N ILE A 281 0.17 -21.59 -21.69
CA ILE A 281 0.05 -21.49 -23.14
C ILE A 281 1.20 -22.27 -23.76
N LEU A 282 0.89 -23.51 -24.15
CA LEU A 282 1.83 -24.43 -24.77
C LEU A 282 2.11 -24.03 -26.23
N PRO A 283 3.38 -24.03 -26.67
CA PRO A 283 3.73 -23.83 -28.07
C PRO A 283 3.40 -25.08 -28.89
N LYS A 284 3.24 -24.91 -30.22
CA LYS A 284 3.16 -26.05 -31.13
C LYS A 284 4.39 -26.95 -30.95
N GLY A 285 4.14 -28.24 -30.72
CA GLY A 285 5.19 -29.24 -30.49
C GLY A 285 5.47 -29.55 -29.01
N LEU A 286 4.65 -29.01 -28.11
CA LEU A 286 4.58 -29.41 -26.72
C LEU A 286 3.13 -29.80 -26.40
N SER A 287 2.91 -30.96 -25.78
CA SER A 287 1.57 -31.48 -25.46
C SER A 287 1.56 -32.07 -24.06
N ILE A 288 0.51 -31.80 -23.26
CA ILE A 288 0.37 -32.38 -21.91
C ILE A 288 0.25 -33.90 -21.99
N VAL A 289 0.90 -34.61 -21.07
CA VAL A 289 0.69 -36.05 -20.85
C VAL A 289 -0.62 -36.22 -20.06
N PRO A 290 -1.64 -36.92 -20.59
CA PRO A 290 -2.94 -37.03 -19.94
C PRO A 290 -2.90 -37.56 -18.51
N GLY A 291 -3.58 -36.85 -17.60
CA GLY A 291 -3.67 -37.18 -16.18
C GLY A 291 -2.40 -36.85 -15.39
N SER A 292 -1.54 -35.97 -15.92
CA SER A 292 -0.29 -35.55 -15.26
C SER A 292 -0.39 -34.20 -14.55
N VAL A 293 -1.44 -33.40 -14.81
CA VAL A 293 -1.60 -32.10 -14.14
C VAL A 293 -2.03 -32.26 -12.69
N GLU A 294 -1.21 -31.74 -11.79
CA GLU A 294 -1.40 -31.73 -10.34
C GLU A 294 -1.18 -30.32 -9.78
N TRP A 295 -1.88 -29.97 -8.71
CA TRP A 295 -1.68 -28.70 -8.01
C TRP A 295 -1.53 -28.88 -6.50
N TYR A 296 -0.88 -27.90 -5.87
CA TYR A 296 -0.54 -27.88 -4.45
C TYR A 296 -0.78 -26.49 -3.88
N SER A 297 -1.50 -26.38 -2.76
CA SER A 297 -1.60 -25.16 -1.95
C SER A 297 -2.14 -25.47 -0.54
N GLY A 298 -2.44 -24.42 0.24
CA GLY A 298 -3.23 -24.55 1.47
C GLY A 298 -4.62 -25.17 1.21
N HIS A 299 -5.26 -24.84 0.07
CA HIS A 299 -6.59 -25.34 -0.31
C HIS A 299 -6.61 -26.85 -0.63
N THR A 300 -5.46 -27.45 -0.90
CA THR A 300 -5.31 -28.92 -1.05
C THR A 300 -4.88 -29.60 0.24
N ASN A 301 -4.97 -28.93 1.40
CA ASN A 301 -4.45 -29.36 2.69
C ASN A 301 -2.95 -29.73 2.64
N GLY A 302 -2.17 -28.98 1.85
CA GLY A 302 -0.72 -29.21 1.72
C GLY A 302 -0.36 -30.54 1.04
N LYS A 303 -1.19 -31.01 0.11
CA LYS A 303 -0.97 -32.24 -0.69
C LYS A 303 -1.09 -31.95 -2.18
N TRP A 304 -0.39 -32.70 -3.02
CA TRP A 304 -0.63 -32.69 -4.46
C TRP A 304 -2.00 -33.31 -4.76
N LYS A 305 -2.81 -32.62 -5.55
CA LYS A 305 -4.12 -33.07 -6.00
C LYS A 305 -4.15 -33.03 -7.53
N LYS A 306 -4.54 -34.12 -8.18
CA LYS A 306 -4.86 -34.15 -9.61
C LYS A 306 -6.05 -33.24 -9.91
N ILE A 307 -6.07 -32.64 -11.10
CA ILE A 307 -7.26 -31.95 -11.62
C ILE A 307 -8.06 -32.88 -12.51
N ASP A 308 -9.38 -32.69 -12.53
CA ASP A 308 -10.30 -33.59 -13.23
C ASP A 308 -10.29 -33.38 -14.75
N THR A 309 -9.85 -32.21 -15.22
CA THR A 309 -9.78 -31.81 -16.64
C THR A 309 -8.56 -30.91 -16.90
N GLU A 310 -7.69 -31.32 -17.83
CA GLU A 310 -6.45 -30.60 -18.14
C GLU A 310 -6.68 -29.37 -19.05
N ASP A 311 -7.77 -29.39 -19.84
CA ASP A 311 -8.20 -28.26 -20.69
C ASP A 311 -8.39 -26.96 -19.91
N HIS A 312 -8.70 -27.04 -18.61
CA HIS A 312 -8.80 -25.88 -17.74
C HIS A 312 -7.45 -25.16 -17.56
N LEU A 313 -6.31 -25.86 -17.60
CA LEU A 313 -4.99 -25.23 -17.49
C LEU A 313 -4.61 -24.48 -18.78
N THR A 314 -5.02 -24.97 -19.95
CA THR A 314 -4.60 -24.47 -21.27
C THR A 314 -5.60 -23.54 -21.96
N THR A 315 -6.81 -23.40 -21.40
CA THR A 315 -7.86 -22.51 -21.89
C THR A 315 -8.04 -21.32 -20.96
N ALA A 316 -8.06 -20.09 -21.50
CA ALA A 316 -8.33 -18.90 -20.70
C ALA A 316 -9.71 -18.97 -20.01
N PRO A 317 -9.85 -18.58 -18.72
CA PRO A 317 -8.88 -17.86 -17.88
C PRO A 317 -7.84 -18.74 -17.15
N GLY A 318 -7.84 -20.05 -17.38
CA GLY A 318 -6.94 -20.99 -16.71
C GLY A 318 -7.59 -21.73 -15.54
N LEU A 319 -6.79 -22.58 -14.90
CA LEU A 319 -7.12 -23.32 -13.70
C LEU A 319 -7.21 -22.35 -12.51
N ASN A 320 -8.41 -22.00 -12.09
CA ASN A 320 -8.64 -21.27 -10.85
C ASN A 320 -8.26 -22.16 -9.64
N VAL A 321 -7.38 -21.63 -8.79
CA VAL A 321 -6.85 -22.30 -7.59
C VAL A 321 -7.29 -21.62 -6.28
N GLY A 322 -8.22 -20.66 -6.35
CA GLY A 322 -8.84 -20.00 -5.20
C GLY A 322 -8.16 -18.70 -4.77
N ASP A 323 -8.46 -18.29 -3.54
CA ASP A 323 -8.02 -17.01 -2.95
C ASP A 323 -6.77 -17.17 -2.10
N TYR A 324 -5.87 -16.19 -2.14
CA TYR A 324 -4.59 -16.25 -1.43
C TYR A 324 -4.37 -15.00 -0.57
N ALA A 325 -4.37 -15.19 0.75
CA ALA A 325 -3.91 -14.18 1.71
C ALA A 325 -2.44 -13.77 1.44
N PRO A 326 -1.97 -12.64 1.99
CA PRO A 326 -0.56 -12.24 1.93
C PRO A 326 0.38 -13.39 2.27
N GLN A 327 1.48 -13.53 1.52
CA GLN A 327 2.43 -14.66 1.57
C GLN A 327 1.90 -16.03 1.12
N GLY A 328 0.59 -16.19 0.88
CA GLY A 328 -0.01 -17.40 0.35
C GLY A 328 0.50 -17.76 -1.04
N ASN A 329 0.67 -19.06 -1.29
CA ASN A 329 1.31 -19.59 -2.49
C ASN A 329 0.60 -20.83 -3.07
N ALA A 330 0.76 -21.00 -4.38
CA ALA A 330 0.21 -22.12 -5.15
C ALA A 330 1.26 -22.65 -6.12
N TYR A 331 1.17 -23.94 -6.43
CA TYR A 331 1.99 -24.58 -7.44
C TYR A 331 1.11 -25.45 -8.34
N VAL A 332 1.44 -25.48 -9.63
CA VAL A 332 0.90 -26.43 -10.60
C VAL A 332 2.09 -27.14 -11.25
N GLN A 333 2.02 -28.47 -11.36
CA GLN A 333 3.02 -29.28 -12.05
C GLN A 333 2.33 -30.20 -13.05
N PHE A 334 3.00 -30.46 -14.16
CA PHE A 334 2.53 -31.40 -15.18
C PHE A 334 3.68 -31.91 -16.04
N LYS A 335 3.42 -32.97 -16.82
CA LYS A 335 4.37 -33.52 -17.77
C LYS A 335 3.95 -33.16 -19.19
N ALA A 336 4.91 -32.93 -20.08
CA ALA A 336 4.64 -32.68 -21.48
C ALA A 336 5.59 -33.45 -22.41
N THR A 337 5.06 -33.95 -23.52
CA THR A 337 5.84 -34.61 -24.59
C THR A 337 6.33 -33.59 -25.62
N VAL A 338 7.50 -33.85 -26.20
CA VAL A 338 8.17 -32.97 -27.15
C VAL A 338 8.12 -33.55 -28.58
N ASP A 339 7.31 -32.95 -29.44
CA ASP A 339 7.13 -33.36 -30.84
C ASP A 339 7.48 -32.22 -31.81
N VAL A 340 8.50 -32.39 -32.65
CA VAL A 340 8.95 -31.36 -33.59
C VAL A 340 9.12 -31.95 -35.00
N ALA A 341 8.24 -31.54 -35.90
CA ALA A 341 8.01 -32.21 -37.19
C ALA A 341 9.18 -32.14 -38.19
N SER A 342 10.15 -31.23 -38.02
CA SER A 342 11.34 -31.12 -38.88
C SER A 342 12.62 -31.38 -38.10
N CYS A 343 13.67 -31.78 -38.81
CA CYS A 343 14.99 -32.00 -38.24
C CYS A 343 15.68 -30.72 -37.75
N GLY A 344 16.76 -30.89 -37.00
CA GLY A 344 17.63 -29.83 -36.51
C GLY A 344 17.19 -29.26 -35.16
N SER A 345 17.72 -28.09 -34.83
CA SER A 345 17.49 -27.42 -33.55
C SER A 345 16.23 -26.54 -33.55
N HIS A 346 15.39 -26.71 -32.53
CA HIS A 346 14.16 -25.95 -32.29
C HIS A 346 14.18 -25.27 -30.92
N VAL A 347 13.31 -24.27 -30.78
CA VAL A 347 13.07 -23.57 -29.51
C VAL A 347 11.57 -23.54 -29.25
N LEU A 348 11.14 -24.21 -28.19
CA LEU A 348 9.77 -24.21 -27.71
C LEU A 348 9.68 -23.30 -26.47
N GLU A 349 8.82 -22.29 -26.51
CA GLU A 349 8.58 -21.37 -25.40
C GLU A 349 7.28 -21.74 -24.68
N ASN A 350 7.36 -22.33 -23.49
CA ASN A 350 6.21 -22.47 -22.63
C ASN A 350 5.88 -21.14 -21.94
N LYS A 351 4.61 -20.72 -21.94
CA LYS A 351 4.20 -19.37 -21.47
C LYS A 351 3.11 -19.45 -20.41
N LEU A 352 3.49 -19.20 -19.16
CA LEU A 352 2.58 -19.04 -18.04
C LEU A 352 1.96 -17.65 -18.10
N LYS A 353 0.65 -17.56 -17.85
CA LYS A 353 -0.03 -16.35 -17.37
C LYS A 353 -0.73 -16.68 -16.05
N ILE A 354 -0.61 -15.78 -15.08
CA ILE A 354 -1.46 -15.78 -13.89
C ILE A 354 -2.44 -14.62 -14.02
N TYR A 355 -3.72 -14.93 -13.87
CA TYR A 355 -4.80 -13.95 -13.76
C TYR A 355 -5.20 -13.80 -12.28
N THR A 356 -5.34 -12.55 -11.84
CA THR A 356 -6.00 -12.17 -10.59
C THR A 356 -6.89 -10.97 -10.87
N GLU A 357 -7.82 -10.65 -9.96
CA GLU A 357 -8.64 -9.43 -10.08
C GLU A 357 -7.79 -8.15 -10.05
N ASN A 358 -6.60 -8.21 -9.45
CA ASN A 358 -5.65 -7.10 -9.36
C ASN A 358 -4.67 -7.02 -10.56
N GLY A 359 -4.85 -7.86 -11.58
CA GLY A 359 -4.08 -7.79 -12.83
C GLY A 359 -3.58 -9.13 -13.35
N THR A 360 -2.82 -9.09 -14.44
CA THR A 360 -2.27 -10.27 -15.10
C THR A 360 -0.76 -10.12 -15.28
N ARG A 361 0.00 -11.17 -14.99
CA ARG A 361 1.44 -11.25 -15.29
C ARG A 361 1.75 -12.57 -15.99
N GLY A 362 2.84 -12.60 -16.75
CA GLY A 362 3.26 -13.80 -17.46
C GLY A 362 4.76 -14.07 -17.34
N ASP A 363 5.14 -15.34 -17.48
CA ASP A 363 6.52 -15.80 -17.36
C ASP A 363 6.78 -16.99 -18.31
N THR A 364 7.97 -17.02 -18.91
CA THR A 364 8.31 -17.97 -19.99
C THR A 364 9.43 -18.93 -19.56
N ALA A 365 9.33 -20.19 -19.98
CA ALA A 365 10.42 -21.17 -19.89
C ALA A 365 10.73 -21.74 -21.28
N THR A 366 12.00 -22.08 -21.54
CA THR A 366 12.48 -22.37 -22.89
C THR A 366 13.02 -23.79 -23.02
N ILE A 367 12.36 -24.63 -23.79
CA ILE A 367 12.82 -26.00 -24.09
C ILE A 367 13.50 -25.96 -25.46
N ARG A 368 14.82 -26.20 -25.50
CA ARG A 368 15.57 -26.36 -26.75
C ARG A 368 15.55 -27.83 -27.15
N VAL A 369 15.22 -28.11 -28.39
CA VAL A 369 14.98 -29.49 -28.88
C VAL A 369 15.89 -29.77 -30.06
N GLU A 370 16.62 -30.88 -30.04
CA GLU A 370 17.35 -31.37 -31.20
C GLU A 370 16.62 -32.56 -31.83
N ASN A 371 16.33 -32.48 -33.14
CA ASN A 371 15.76 -33.58 -33.91
C ASN A 371 16.78 -34.13 -34.93
N ALA A 372 17.41 -35.25 -34.58
CA ALA A 372 18.45 -35.90 -35.38
C ALA A 372 17.93 -36.70 -36.59
N ALA A 373 16.61 -36.76 -36.84
CA ALA A 373 16.00 -37.63 -37.86
C ALA A 373 16.43 -37.38 -39.32
N CYS A 374 17.21 -36.33 -39.61
CA CYS A 374 17.81 -36.10 -40.93
C CYS A 374 19.15 -36.82 -41.14
N HIS A 375 19.67 -37.53 -40.14
CA HIS A 375 20.77 -38.46 -40.32
C HIS A 375 20.22 -39.84 -40.69
N GLY A 376 19.70 -39.96 -41.91
CA GLY A 376 19.40 -41.27 -42.50
C GLY A 376 20.66 -42.13 -42.50
N GLU A 377 20.50 -43.42 -42.19
CA GLU A 377 21.61 -44.37 -42.10
C GLU A 377 22.44 -44.38 -43.40
N THR A 378 23.62 -43.76 -43.39
CA THR A 378 24.62 -44.00 -44.42
C THR A 378 25.26 -45.36 -44.18
N ASN A 379 24.50 -46.42 -44.48
CA ASN A 379 24.93 -47.80 -44.61
C ASN A 379 25.90 -47.94 -45.81
N SER A 380 27.09 -47.33 -45.67
CA SER A 380 28.19 -47.54 -46.61
C SER A 380 28.80 -48.92 -46.35
N LYS A 381 28.12 -49.96 -46.83
CA LYS A 381 28.72 -51.30 -46.97
C LYS A 381 29.88 -51.19 -47.94
N VAL A 382 31.08 -50.99 -47.40
CA VAL A 382 32.32 -51.11 -48.17
C VAL A 382 32.52 -52.59 -48.48
N VAL A 383 32.09 -53.00 -49.67
CA VAL A 383 32.41 -54.32 -50.22
C VAL A 383 33.89 -54.31 -50.64
N VAL A 384 34.76 -54.78 -49.74
CA VAL A 384 36.19 -54.95 -50.06
C VAL A 384 36.34 -56.25 -50.86
N ALA A 385 36.36 -56.14 -52.18
CA ALA A 385 36.80 -57.22 -53.06
C ALA A 385 38.34 -57.29 -53.06
N VAL A 386 38.93 -58.20 -52.29
CA VAL A 386 40.37 -58.46 -52.32
C VAL A 386 40.67 -59.53 -53.38
N ALA A 387 41.15 -59.10 -54.54
CA ALA A 387 41.73 -59.99 -55.54
C ALA A 387 43.26 -60.01 -55.42
N GLY A 388 43.82 -61.16 -55.01
CA GLY A 388 45.18 -61.58 -55.34
C GLY A 388 46.38 -60.82 -54.75
N GLY A 389 47.14 -61.50 -53.88
CA GLY A 389 48.60 -61.40 -53.88
C GLY A 389 49.29 -60.70 -52.69
N GLY A 390 49.83 -61.51 -51.77
CA GLY A 390 51.17 -61.30 -51.21
C GLY A 390 51.38 -60.28 -50.06
N ALA A 391 51.70 -60.84 -48.88
CA ALA A 391 52.53 -60.27 -47.81
C ALA A 391 52.05 -59.05 -46.98
N LEU A 392 51.77 -59.34 -45.70
CA LEU A 392 52.21 -58.61 -44.48
C LEU A 392 52.26 -57.06 -44.45
N ILE A 393 51.47 -56.45 -43.56
CA ILE A 393 51.94 -55.62 -42.42
C ILE A 393 50.76 -55.24 -41.47
N VAL A 394 51.09 -54.81 -40.25
CA VAL A 394 50.27 -54.85 -39.03
C VAL A 394 49.76 -53.46 -38.56
N VAL A 395 48.43 -53.33 -38.43
CA VAL A 395 47.63 -52.70 -37.34
C VAL A 395 47.70 -51.17 -37.03
N MET A 396 46.47 -50.61 -36.89
CA MET A 396 45.99 -49.39 -36.18
C MET A 396 46.27 -47.96 -36.69
N GLY A 397 45.18 -47.16 -36.75
CA GLY A 397 45.22 -45.69 -36.83
C GLY A 397 43.98 -45.03 -37.46
N VAL A 398 42.84 -44.94 -36.77
CA VAL A 398 41.65 -44.20 -37.25
C VAL A 398 41.59 -42.81 -36.61
N VAL A 399 41.83 -41.74 -37.38
CA VAL A 399 41.50 -40.36 -36.97
C VAL A 399 40.93 -39.54 -38.14
N TRP A 400 39.60 -39.38 -38.09
CA TRP A 400 38.76 -38.23 -38.47
C TRP A 400 39.30 -37.15 -39.44
N PHE A 401 38.63 -37.00 -40.60
CA PHE A 401 38.91 -35.96 -41.61
C PHE A 401 37.86 -34.84 -41.56
N VAL A 402 38.27 -33.62 -41.21
CA VAL A 402 37.37 -32.44 -41.19
C VAL A 402 37.15 -31.89 -42.60
N VAL A 403 35.92 -31.99 -43.10
CA VAL A 403 35.51 -31.37 -44.37
C VAL A 403 35.33 -29.86 -44.20
N ARG A 404 36.40 -29.09 -44.44
CA ARG A 404 36.34 -27.63 -44.54
C ARG A 404 36.05 -27.24 -46.00
N ARG A 405 34.79 -26.96 -46.34
CA ARG A 405 34.37 -26.50 -47.69
C ARG A 405 35.15 -25.24 -48.09
N LYS A 406 35.90 -25.30 -49.19
CA LYS A 406 36.39 -24.11 -49.92
C LYS A 406 35.30 -23.66 -50.90
N SER A 407 34.79 -22.44 -50.76
CA SER A 407 34.14 -21.70 -51.85
C SER A 407 35.18 -20.90 -52.63
N HIS A 408 35.04 -20.81 -53.95
CA HIS A 408 35.97 -20.09 -54.82
C HIS A 408 35.61 -18.59 -54.96
N LYS A 409 36.63 -17.76 -55.20
CA LYS A 409 36.57 -16.30 -55.43
C LYS A 409 35.80 -15.93 -56.72
N PRO A 410 35.40 -14.65 -56.88
CA PRO A 410 36.25 -13.74 -57.67
C PRO A 410 36.62 -12.41 -56.93
N ARG A 411 37.20 -11.45 -57.67
CA ARG A 411 38.15 -10.42 -57.20
C ARG A 411 37.88 -9.06 -57.86
N ALA A 412 37.74 -7.98 -57.08
CA ALA A 412 37.76 -6.57 -57.54
C ALA A 412 38.12 -5.67 -56.33
N THR A 413 39.33 -5.10 -56.20
CA THR A 413 39.80 -3.77 -56.70
C THR A 413 39.04 -2.56 -56.15
N GLY A 414 39.68 -1.73 -55.30
CA GLY A 414 39.18 -0.36 -55.01
C GLY A 414 39.68 0.37 -53.75
N ARG A 415 40.72 1.22 -53.90
CA ARG A 415 41.04 2.47 -53.15
C ARG A 415 40.63 2.69 -51.67
N ARG A 416 41.66 2.61 -50.81
CA ARG A 416 42.22 3.61 -49.85
C ARG A 416 41.48 4.95 -49.57
N LYS A 417 41.55 5.36 -48.27
CA LYS A 417 41.17 6.65 -47.61
C LYS A 417 39.66 6.84 -47.37
N LYS A 418 39.20 7.42 -46.25
CA LYS A 418 39.90 8.04 -45.10
C LYS A 418 39.76 7.19 -43.84
#